data_AF-A0A3D3HCS7-F1
#
_entry.id   AF-A0A3D3HCS7-F1
#
_cell.length_a   1.000
_cell.length_b   1.000
_cell.length_c   1.000
_cell.angle_alpha   90.00
_cell.angle_beta   90.00
_cell.angle_gamma   90.00
#
_symmetry.space_group_name_H-M   'P 1'
#
loop_
_entity.id
_entity.type
_entity.pdbx_description
1 polymer ?
#
loop_
_entity_poly.entity_id
_entity_poly.type
_entity_poly.pdbx_seq_one_letter_code
_entity_poly.pdbx_strand_id
1 'polypeptide(L)'
;MIKIGIIIGSTRPGRSAEAVAKWVYELASKRNDAEYELVDIKDFNLPLLDEPIPASMGQYMHSHTKAWAEKIKSLEAFVFVT
;
A
#
# COMPACT_ATOMS: atom_id res chain seq x y z
N MET A 1 6.72 -15.87 -7.71
CA MET A 1 6.18 -15.03 -8.79
C MET A 1 6.30 -13.58 -8.33
N ILE A 2 6.48 -12.60 -9.22
CA ILE A 2 6.65 -11.19 -8.78
C ILE A 2 5.38 -10.74 -8.05
N LYS A 3 5.52 -10.18 -6.84
CA LYS A 3 4.39 -9.64 -6.07
C LYS A 3 4.23 -8.14 -6.28
N ILE A 4 3.07 -7.74 -6.77
CA ILE A 4 2.75 -6.35 -7.12
C ILE A 4 1.63 -5.82 -6.23
N GLY A 5 1.92 -4.76 -5.48
CA GLY A 5 0.92 -4.07 -4.66
C GLY A 5 0.25 -2.93 -5.42
N ILE A 6 -1.08 -2.96 -5.47
CA ILE A 6 -1.90 -1.85 -5.94
C ILE A 6 -2.29 -1.02 -4.71
N ILE A 7 -1.59 0.10 -4.51
CA ILE A 7 -1.68 0.93 -3.31
C ILE A 7 -2.75 2.00 -3.48
N ILE A 8 -3.76 1.98 -2.60
CA ILE A 8 -4.75 3.07 -2.47
C ILE A 8 -4.14 4.14 -1.56
N GLY A 9 -3.78 5.29 -2.14
CA GLY A 9 -3.10 6.38 -1.43
C GLY A 9 -4.01 7.37 -0.70
N SER A 10 -5.32 7.36 -0.98
CA SER A 10 -6.27 8.28 -0.35
C SER A 10 -6.89 7.67 0.90
N THR A 11 -6.90 8.39 2.03
CA THR A 11 -7.60 8.01 3.27
C THR A 11 -8.94 8.72 3.45
N ARG A 12 -9.31 9.62 2.51
CA ARG A 12 -10.50 10.46 2.63
C ARG A 12 -11.79 9.63 2.64
N PRO A 13 -12.79 9.98 3.48
CA PRO A 13 -14.14 9.43 3.34
C PRO A 13 -14.68 9.70 1.93
N GLY A 14 -15.33 8.70 1.31
CA GLY A 14 -15.89 8.83 -0.05
C GLY A 14 -14.85 8.92 -1.17
N ARG A 15 -13.59 8.54 -0.92
CA ARG A 15 -12.51 8.51 -1.94
C ARG A 15 -12.88 7.70 -3.18
N SER A 16 -12.62 8.26 -4.37
CA SER A 16 -12.74 7.55 -5.64
C SER A 16 -11.62 6.54 -5.89
N ALA A 17 -10.47 6.74 -5.23
CA ALA A 17 -9.27 5.89 -5.40
C ALA A 17 -9.56 4.41 -5.11
N GLU A 18 -10.46 4.09 -4.18
CA GLU A 18 -10.83 2.72 -3.86
C GLU A 18 -11.51 2.01 -5.04
N ALA A 19 -12.45 2.69 -5.72
CA ALA A 19 -13.14 2.13 -6.88
C ALA A 19 -12.18 1.92 -8.06
N VAL A 20 -11.30 2.90 -8.30
CA VAL A 20 -10.28 2.81 -9.36
C VAL A 20 -9.29 1.68 -9.08
N ALA A 21 -8.82 1.54 -7.83
CA ALA A 21 -7.88 0.47 -7.47
C ALA A 21 -8.50 -0.93 -7.63
N LYS A 22 -9.76 -1.12 -7.23
CA LYS A 22 -10.50 -2.37 -7.46
C LYS A 22 -10.60 -2.71 -8.94
N TRP A 23 -10.92 -1.72 -9.79
CA TRP A 23 -10.93 -1.91 -11.25
C TRP A 23 -9.56 -2.28 -11.80
N VAL A 24 -8.47 -1.65 -11.34
CA VAL A 24 -7.09 -2.03 -11.73
C VAL A 24 -6.79 -3.47 -11.29
N TYR A 25 -7.14 -3.85 -10.07
CA TYR A 25 -6.93 -5.20 -9.55
C TYR A 25 -7.69 -6.26 -10.38
N GLU A 26 -8.93 -5.99 -10.78
CA GLU A 26 -9.71 -6.89 -11.64
C GLU A 26 -9.06 -7.10 -13.02
N LEU A 27 -8.45 -6.06 -13.60
CA LEU A 27 -7.71 -6.17 -14.86
C LEU A 27 -6.40 -6.93 -14.68
N ALA A 28 -5.65 -6.60 -13.62
CA ALA A 28 -4.36 -7.20 -13.33
C ALA A 28 -4.47 -8.69 -13.02
N SER A 29 -5.47 -9.08 -12.23
CA SER A 29 -5.73 -10.48 -11.82
C SER A 29 -6.07 -11.42 -12.98
N LYS A 30 -6.30 -10.90 -14.20
CA LYS A 30 -6.47 -11.72 -15.42
C LYS A 30 -5.13 -12.19 -16.00
N ARG A 31 -4.02 -11.62 -15.52
CA ARG A 31 -2.67 -11.99 -15.92
C ARG A 31 -2.12 -13.05 -14.98
N ASN A 32 -1.24 -13.90 -15.51
CA ASN A 32 -0.64 -15.02 -14.77
C ASN A 32 0.88 -14.90 -14.62
N ASP A 33 1.44 -13.73 -14.95
CA ASP A 33 2.89 -13.46 -14.90
C ASP A 33 3.33 -12.77 -13.60
N ALA A 34 2.39 -12.34 -12.76
CA ALA A 34 2.62 -11.75 -11.44
C ALA A 34 1.45 -12.07 -10.49
N GLU A 35 1.72 -11.96 -9.19
CA GLU A 35 0.71 -11.96 -8.13
C GLU A 35 0.35 -10.51 -7.80
N TYR A 36 -0.93 -10.21 -7.66
CA TYR A 36 -1.43 -8.86 -7.39
C TYR A 36 -2.16 -8.83 -6.05
N GLU A 37 -2.00 -7.76 -5.28
CA GLU A 37 -2.80 -7.50 -4.09
C GLU A 37 -3.20 -6.03 -3.98
N LEU A 38 -4.37 -5.78 -3.38
CA LEU A 38 -4.77 -4.44 -2.97
C LEU A 38 -4.18 -4.10 -1.61
N VAL A 39 -3.59 -2.91 -1.49
CA VAL A 39 -3.04 -2.40 -0.24
C VAL A 39 -3.65 -1.02 0.04
N ASP A 40 -4.50 -0.93 1.05
CA ASP A 40 -5.14 0.33 1.41
C ASP A 40 -4.39 1.01 2.55
N ILE A 41 -3.84 2.21 2.31
CA ILE A 41 -3.11 2.95 3.34
C ILE A 41 -3.98 3.28 4.57
N LYS A 42 -5.31 3.35 4.39
CA LYS A 42 -6.25 3.62 5.49
C LYS A 42 -6.26 2.50 6.52
N ASP A 43 -5.99 1.26 6.11
CA ASP A 43 -5.98 0.10 7.03
C ASP A 43 -4.78 0.12 7.98
N PHE A 44 -3.74 0.89 7.64
CA PHE A 44 -2.53 1.02 8.44
C PHE A 44 -2.56 2.22 9.39
N ASN A 45 -3.57 3.09 9.34
CA ASN A 45 -3.69 4.26 10.20
C ASN A 45 -2.35 5.01 10.40
N LEU A 46 -1.76 5.51 9.30
CA LEU A 46 -0.48 6.23 9.29
C LEU A 46 -0.71 7.75 9.43
N PRO A 47 -0.56 8.35 10.63
CA PRO A 47 -0.74 9.79 10.79
C PRO A 47 0.44 10.55 10.19
N LEU A 48 0.21 11.84 9.87
CA LEU A 48 1.22 12.67 9.23
C LEU A 48 2.38 12.93 10.20
N LEU A 49 3.60 12.54 9.80
CA LEU A 49 4.85 12.76 10.55
C LEU A 49 4.83 12.16 11.98
N ASP A 50 4.23 10.98 12.13
CA ASP A 50 4.04 10.32 13.42
C ASP A 50 5.28 9.54 13.93
N GLU A 51 6.38 9.48 13.18
CA GLU A 51 7.63 8.85 13.64
C GLU A 51 8.67 9.94 13.99
N PRO A 52 9.45 9.76 15.07
CA PRO A 52 10.50 10.71 15.46
C PRO A 52 11.75 10.63 14.57
N ILE A 53 11.91 9.55 13.81
CA ILE A 53 13.07 9.31 12.94
C ILE A 53 12.59 9.24 11.48
N PRO A 54 13.30 9.85 10.51
CA PRO A 54 12.95 9.76 9.10
C PRO A 54 12.85 8.31 8.60
N ALA A 55 11.82 8.03 7.80
CA ALA A 55 11.55 6.68 7.29
C ALA A 55 12.70 6.09 6.46
N SER A 56 13.55 6.92 5.85
CA SER A 56 14.75 6.50 5.10
C SER A 56 15.80 5.79 5.96
N MET A 57 15.77 5.96 7.28
CA MET A 57 16.66 5.27 8.22
C MET A 57 16.17 3.85 8.54
N GLY A 58 14.93 3.49 8.17
CA GLY A 58 14.34 2.18 8.45
C GLY A 58 14.13 1.89 9.95
N GLN A 59 14.15 2.90 10.81
CA GLN A 59 13.96 2.79 12.25
C GLN A 59 12.56 3.26 12.63
N TYR A 60 11.65 2.31 12.87
CA TYR A 60 10.25 2.58 13.19
C TYR A 60 9.97 2.25 14.65
N MET A 61 9.31 3.15 15.38
CA MET A 61 8.93 2.94 16.77
C MET A 61 7.51 2.37 16.87
N HIS A 62 6.57 2.91 16.08
CA HIS A 62 5.15 2.59 16.22
C HIS A 62 4.78 1.26 15.53
N SER A 63 3.83 0.55 16.13
CA SER A 63 3.36 -0.74 15.61
C SER A 63 2.72 -0.61 14.23
N HIS A 64 1.99 0.48 13.98
CA HIS A 64 1.35 0.75 12.70
C HIS A 64 2.37 1.01 11.58
N THR A 65 3.45 1.75 11.87
CA THR A 65 4.53 1.99 10.91
C THR A 65 5.30 0.72 10.61
N LYS A 66 5.58 -0.12 11.62
CA LYS A 66 6.19 -1.45 11.42
C LYS A 66 5.32 -2.34 10.55
N ALA A 67 4.01 -2.38 10.79
CA ALA A 67 3.08 -3.15 9.98
C ALA A 67 3.06 -2.69 8.52
N TRP A 68 3.07 -1.36 8.28
CA TRP A 68 3.20 -0.79 6.95
C TRP A 68 4.52 -1.16 6.28
N ALA A 69 5.64 -1.03 6.99
CA ALA A 69 6.96 -1.34 6.48
C ALA A 69 7.08 -2.83 6.08
N GLU A 70 6.58 -3.74 6.91
CA GLU A 70 6.56 -5.18 6.61
C GLU A 70 5.65 -5.50 5.40
N LYS A 71 4.50 -4.83 5.26
CA LYS A 71 3.66 -4.98 4.06
C LYS A 71 4.40 -4.52 2.81
N ILE A 72 5.00 -3.33 2.80
CA ILE A 72 5.75 -2.82 1.65
C ILE A 72 6.95 -3.71 1.32
N LYS A 73 7.65 -4.23 2.33
CA LYS A 73 8.78 -5.14 2.16
C LYS A 73 8.37 -6.49 1.55
N SER A 74 7.11 -6.91 1.70
CA SER A 74 6.60 -8.15 1.11
C SER A 74 6.32 -8.06 -0.40
N LEU A 75 6.43 -6.86 -0.97
CA LEU A 75 6.12 -6.53 -2.36
C LEU A 75 7.39 -6.14 -3.14
N GLU A 76 7.39 -6.42 -4.44
CA GLU A 76 8.53 -6.20 -5.34
C GLU A 76 8.28 -5.08 -6.35
N ALA A 77 7.02 -4.77 -6.64
CA ALA A 77 6.62 -3.64 -7.48
C ALA A 77 5.29 -3.04 -7.00
N PHE A 78 5.01 -1.82 -7.48
CA PHE A 78 3.89 -1.03 -7.00
C PHE A 78 3.14 -0.31 -8.13
N VAL A 79 1.83 -0.21 -7.97
CA VAL A 79 0.95 0.68 -8.73
C VAL A 79 0.25 1.59 -7.73
N PHE A 80 0.45 2.90 -7.83
CA PHE A 80 -0.17 3.86 -6.92
C PHE A 80 -1.46 4.44 -7.51
N VAL A 81 -2.53 4.44 -6.73
CA VAL A 81 -3.82 5.07 -7.04
C VAL A 81 -4.09 6.14 -5.97
N THR A 82 -3.91 7.42 -6.33
CA THR A 82 -3.92 8.56 -5.39
C THR A 82 -5.09 9.53 -5.60
#